data_AF-A0A7I7RS12-F1
#
_entry.id   AF-A0A7I7RS12-F1
#
_cell.length_a   1.000
_cell.length_b   1.000
_cell.length_c   1.000
_cell.angle_alpha   90.00
_cell.angle_beta   90.00
_cell.angle_gamma   90.00
#
_symmetry.space_group_name_H-M   'P 1'
#
loop_
_entity.id
_entity.type
_entity.pdbx_description
1 polymer ?
#
loop_
_entity_poly.entity_id
_entity_poly.type
_entity_poly.pdbx_seq_one_letter_code
_entity_poly.pdbx_strand_id
1 'polypeptide(L)'
;MEGEPALSVTAEDYSWWRQWRPSWAEAHCVTLVSDATVEDVVDSLRAHAVARVQGIDALYERVVEDWPEDYDPFTAKIGIADIGHGWVLVAEINGYAGVTEA
;
A
#
# COMPACT_ATOMS: atom_id res chain seq x y z
N MET A 1 -42.03 9.09 5.89
CA MET A 1 -40.93 8.12 5.67
C MET A 1 -39.73 8.66 6.40
N GLU A 2 -39.52 8.22 7.62
CA GLU A 2 -38.25 8.44 8.32
C GLU A 2 -37.24 7.50 7.67
N GLY A 3 -36.17 8.08 7.10
CA GLY A 3 -35.09 7.30 6.49
C GLY A 3 -34.32 6.57 7.57
N GLU A 4 -34.00 5.29 7.34
CA GLU A 4 -33.10 4.54 8.20
C GLU A 4 -31.77 5.31 8.36
N PRO A 5 -31.22 5.40 9.58
CA PRO A 5 -29.94 6.06 9.78
C PRO A 5 -28.87 5.30 9.00
N ALA A 6 -28.10 6.02 8.18
CA ALA A 6 -26.94 5.45 7.51
C ALA A 6 -25.97 4.96 8.60
N LEU A 7 -25.74 3.65 8.65
CA LEU A 7 -24.75 3.05 9.54
C LEU A 7 -23.37 3.61 9.18
N SER A 8 -22.84 4.46 10.03
CA SER A 8 -21.46 4.93 9.92
C SER A 8 -20.53 3.79 10.34
N VAL A 9 -19.76 3.26 9.41
CA VAL A 9 -18.66 2.36 9.72
C VAL A 9 -17.46 3.18 10.24
N THR A 10 -16.85 2.71 11.30
CA THR A 10 -15.67 3.28 11.93
C THR A 10 -14.43 2.45 11.60
N ALA A 11 -13.24 2.99 11.83
CA ALA A 11 -12.00 2.22 11.69
C ALA A 11 -11.96 0.98 12.61
N GLU A 12 -12.68 1.02 13.74
CA GLU A 12 -12.75 -0.08 14.70
C GLU A 12 -13.56 -1.27 14.15
N ASP A 13 -14.60 -0.99 13.35
CA ASP A 13 -15.40 -2.01 12.67
C ASP A 13 -14.59 -2.83 11.66
N TYR A 14 -13.44 -2.31 11.22
CA TYR A 14 -12.50 -3.03 10.36
C TYR A 14 -11.38 -3.71 11.15
N SER A 15 -11.20 -3.43 12.44
CA SER A 15 -10.04 -3.91 13.22
C SER A 15 -9.87 -5.44 13.28
N TRP A 16 -10.91 -6.22 12.98
CA TRP A 16 -10.88 -7.68 12.86
C TRP A 16 -9.76 -8.19 11.94
N TRP A 17 -9.38 -7.40 10.91
CA TRP A 17 -8.34 -7.80 9.96
C TRP A 17 -6.99 -8.00 10.66
N ARG A 18 -6.73 -7.26 11.74
CA ARG A 18 -5.49 -7.37 12.53
C ARG A 18 -5.36 -8.72 13.23
N GLN A 19 -6.47 -9.35 13.60
CA GLN A 19 -6.46 -10.69 14.20
C GLN A 19 -6.28 -11.78 13.14
N TRP A 20 -6.82 -11.54 11.93
CA TRP A 20 -6.70 -12.47 10.81
C TRP A 20 -5.31 -12.45 10.15
N ARG A 21 -4.66 -11.28 10.12
CA ARG A 21 -3.31 -11.05 9.55
C ARG A 21 -2.49 -10.12 10.45
N PRO A 22 -1.99 -10.62 11.59
CA PRO A 22 -1.24 -9.80 12.55
C PRO A 22 0.09 -9.27 12.00
N SER A 23 0.73 -10.00 11.07
CA SER A 23 1.93 -9.51 10.36
C SER A 23 1.64 -8.32 9.45
N TRP A 24 0.38 -8.12 9.06
CA TRP A 24 -0.04 -6.94 8.32
C TRP A 24 -0.47 -5.80 9.25
N ALA A 25 -0.53 -6.00 10.57
CA ALA A 25 -0.96 -4.96 11.50
C ALA A 25 0.13 -3.90 11.75
N GLU A 26 1.27 -4.02 11.07
CA GLU A 26 2.36 -3.05 11.05
C GLU A 26 2.03 -1.86 10.13
N ALA A 27 2.89 -0.85 10.05
CA ALA A 27 2.56 0.41 9.38
C ALA A 27 2.50 0.25 7.84
N HIS A 28 1.32 -0.02 7.30
CA HIS A 28 1.08 -0.02 5.85
C HIS A 28 0.49 1.31 5.39
N CYS A 29 1.10 1.91 4.39
CA CYS A 29 0.50 3.03 3.66
C CYS A 29 -0.08 2.50 2.35
N VAL A 30 -1.35 2.83 2.11
CA VAL A 30 -2.03 2.50 0.87
C VAL A 30 -2.48 3.79 0.22
N THR A 31 -2.06 4.01 -1.02
CA THR A 31 -2.45 5.17 -1.83
C THR A 31 -3.20 4.70 -3.05
N LEU A 32 -4.30 5.39 -3.35
CA LEU A 32 -5.09 5.19 -4.57
C LEU A 32 -4.90 6.40 -5.48
N VAL A 33 -4.48 6.14 -6.71
CA VAL A 33 -4.28 7.16 -7.75
C VAL A 33 -5.30 6.91 -8.85
N SER A 34 -6.16 7.88 -9.12
CA SER A 34 -7.12 7.82 -10.22
C SER A 34 -6.51 8.38 -11.51
N ASP A 35 -7.08 7.97 -12.65
CA ASP A 35 -6.75 8.47 -13.99
C ASP A 35 -5.26 8.29 -14.35
N ALA A 36 -4.66 7.21 -13.86
CA ALA A 36 -3.25 6.86 -14.08
C ALA A 36 -3.09 5.39 -14.48
N THR A 37 -2.01 5.09 -15.20
CA THR A 37 -1.51 3.73 -15.41
C THR A 37 -0.42 3.39 -14.40
N VAL A 38 -0.08 2.10 -14.28
CA VAL A 38 1.05 1.66 -13.44
C VAL A 38 2.34 2.32 -13.90
N GLU A 39 2.53 2.43 -15.21
CA GLU A 39 3.66 3.08 -15.84
C GLU A 39 3.74 4.56 -15.46
N ASP A 40 2.62 5.29 -15.52
CA ASP A 40 2.57 6.72 -15.12
C ASP A 40 3.02 6.92 -13.67
N VAL A 41 2.62 6.02 -12.76
CA VAL A 41 2.99 6.08 -11.34
C VAL A 41 4.46 5.74 -11.15
N VAL A 42 4.97 4.68 -11.81
CA VAL A 42 6.40 4.31 -11.75
C VAL A 42 7.28 5.46 -12.23
N ASP A 43 6.92 6.07 -13.36
CA ASP A 43 7.67 7.19 -13.95
C ASP A 43 7.63 8.42 -13.04
N SER A 44 6.47 8.74 -12.46
CA SER A 44 6.28 9.88 -11.55
C SER A 44 7.12 9.75 -10.28
N LEU A 45 7.24 8.53 -9.73
CA LEU A 45 8.07 8.23 -8.57
C LEU A 45 9.56 8.13 -8.91
N ARG A 46 9.92 8.19 -10.20
CA ARG A 46 11.28 7.89 -10.69
C ARG A 46 11.77 6.52 -10.21
N ALA A 47 10.84 5.59 -10.06
CA ALA A 47 11.10 4.23 -9.63
C ALA A 47 11.51 3.36 -10.83
N HIS A 48 11.89 2.11 -10.55
CA HIS A 48 12.09 1.10 -11.57
C HIS A 48 11.47 -0.21 -11.12
N ALA A 49 10.94 -0.99 -12.07
CA ALA A 49 10.35 -2.28 -11.77
C ALA A 49 11.43 -3.30 -11.40
N VAL A 50 11.36 -3.83 -10.17
CA VAL A 50 12.28 -4.87 -9.67
C VAL A 50 11.74 -6.28 -9.95
N ALA A 51 10.43 -6.49 -9.82
CA ALA A 51 9.78 -7.76 -10.06
C ALA A 51 8.27 -7.58 -10.27
N ARG A 52 7.63 -8.60 -10.86
CA ARG A 52 6.18 -8.78 -10.80
C ARG A 52 5.85 -9.91 -9.84
N VAL A 53 4.99 -9.64 -8.87
CA VAL A 53 4.52 -10.60 -7.88
C VAL A 53 3.00 -10.62 -7.86
N GLN A 54 2.41 -11.71 -7.37
CA GLN A 54 0.96 -11.85 -7.27
C GLN A 54 0.55 -11.98 -5.81
N GLY A 55 -0.27 -11.04 -5.35
CA GLY A 55 -0.77 -11.00 -3.98
C GLY A 55 0.16 -10.28 -3.02
N ILE A 56 -0.44 -9.81 -1.93
CA ILE A 56 0.20 -8.97 -0.90
C ILE A 56 1.21 -9.74 -0.04
N ASP A 57 1.03 -11.05 0.16
CA ASP A 57 1.99 -11.89 0.90
C ASP A 57 3.33 -11.98 0.15
N ALA A 58 3.29 -12.17 -1.17
CA ALA A 58 4.49 -12.19 -2.01
C ALA A 58 5.18 -10.81 -2.10
N LEU A 59 4.41 -9.72 -2.01
CA LEU A 59 4.97 -8.38 -1.85
C LEU A 59 5.67 -8.25 -0.50
N TYR A 60 4.99 -8.63 0.59
CA TYR A 60 5.53 -8.56 1.95
C TYR A 60 6.85 -9.31 2.07
N GLU A 61 6.88 -10.59 1.70
CA GLU A 61 8.10 -11.43 1.73
C GLU A 61 9.29 -10.75 1.03
N ARG A 62 9.02 -10.10 -0.09
CA ARG A 62 10.05 -9.47 -0.92
C ARG A 62 10.49 -8.09 -0.41
N VAL A 63 9.63 -7.40 0.33
CA VAL A 63 10.01 -6.18 1.06
C VAL A 63 10.86 -6.54 2.27
N VAL A 64 10.46 -7.57 3.03
CA VAL A 64 11.18 -7.95 4.27
C VAL A 64 12.51 -8.67 4.02
N GLU A 65 12.67 -9.37 2.90
CA GLU A 65 13.92 -10.08 2.52
C GLU A 65 15.14 -9.16 2.55
N ASP A 66 14.98 -7.93 2.07
CA ASP A 66 16.05 -6.93 2.00
C ASP A 66 15.85 -5.81 3.01
N TRP A 67 15.10 -6.04 4.11
CA TRP A 67 14.86 -5.00 5.11
C TRP A 67 16.18 -4.72 5.85
N PRO A 68 16.80 -3.54 5.65
CA PRO A 68 18.01 -3.20 6.38
C PRO A 68 17.73 -3.02 7.88
N GLU A 69 18.74 -3.25 8.73
CA GLU A 69 18.64 -2.99 10.18
C GLU A 69 18.30 -1.50 10.47
N ASP A 70 18.77 -0.59 9.62
CA ASP A 70 18.47 0.85 9.63
C ASP A 70 17.75 1.27 8.35
N TYR A 71 16.84 2.25 8.42
CA TYR A 71 16.11 2.73 7.26
C TYR A 71 17.04 3.22 6.13
N ASP A 72 16.91 2.63 4.94
CA ASP A 72 17.54 3.11 3.70
C ASP A 72 16.45 3.42 2.65
N PRO A 73 16.22 4.70 2.31
CA PRO A 73 15.25 5.07 1.29
C PRO A 73 15.60 4.53 -0.11
N PHE A 74 16.87 4.22 -0.37
CA PHE A 74 17.31 3.74 -1.68
C PHE A 74 17.04 2.24 -1.90
N THR A 75 16.78 1.48 -0.83
CA THR A 75 16.37 0.07 -0.90
C THR A 75 14.88 -0.13 -0.69
N ALA A 76 14.13 0.96 -0.46
CA ALA A 76 12.70 0.91 -0.22
C ALA A 76 11.96 0.31 -1.44
N LYS A 77 11.03 -0.59 -1.15
CA LYS A 77 10.20 -1.28 -2.15
C LYS A 77 8.73 -1.00 -1.86
N ILE A 78 7.98 -0.75 -2.93
CA ILE A 78 6.53 -0.58 -2.92
C ILE A 78 5.90 -1.53 -3.93
N GLY A 79 4.67 -1.94 -3.68
CA GLY A 79 3.83 -2.62 -4.66
C GLY A 79 3.02 -1.58 -5.43
N ILE A 80 2.93 -1.75 -6.75
CA ILE A 80 2.07 -0.94 -7.61
C ILE A 80 1.22 -1.90 -8.45
N ALA A 81 -0.09 -1.72 -8.43
CA ALA A 81 -1.02 -2.59 -9.15
C ALA A 81 -2.15 -1.77 -9.78
N ASP A 82 -2.47 -2.07 -11.04
CA ASP A 82 -3.75 -1.69 -11.62
C ASP A 82 -4.85 -2.52 -10.95
N ILE A 83 -5.84 -1.83 -10.36
CA ILE A 83 -6.99 -2.47 -9.70
C ILE A 83 -8.28 -2.30 -10.52
N GLY A 84 -8.17 -1.82 -11.76
CA GLY A 84 -9.25 -1.59 -12.68
C GLY A 84 -9.92 -0.23 -12.52
N HIS A 85 -10.82 0.08 -13.46
CA HIS A 85 -11.63 1.31 -13.44
C HIS A 85 -10.81 2.61 -13.40
N GLY A 86 -9.58 2.60 -13.93
CA GLY A 86 -8.70 3.76 -13.95
C GLY A 86 -8.04 4.07 -12.60
N TRP A 87 -7.98 3.08 -11.70
CA TRP A 87 -7.32 3.21 -10.41
C TRP A 87 -6.05 2.39 -10.33
N VAL A 88 -5.00 3.01 -9.83
CA VAL A 88 -3.74 2.37 -9.46
C VAL A 88 -3.61 2.39 -7.94
N LEU A 89 -3.31 1.22 -7.39
CA LEU A 89 -3.01 1.00 -5.99
C LEU A 89 -1.49 1.05 -5.79
N VAL A 90 -1.03 1.88 -4.87
CA VAL A 90 0.32 1.83 -4.31
C VAL A 90 0.23 1.28 -2.90
N ALA A 91 0.93 0.19 -2.63
CA ALA A 91 1.00 -0.45 -1.33
C ALA A 91 2.44 -0.39 -0.80
N GLU A 92 2.59 0.26 0.35
CA GLU A 92 3.84 0.32 1.07
C GLU A 92 3.75 -0.51 2.35
N ILE A 93 4.70 -1.42 2.54
CA ILE A 93 4.73 -2.34 3.69
C ILE A 93 5.42 -1.72 4.91
N ASN A 94 6.33 -0.76 4.71
CA ASN A 94 7.18 -0.22 5.77
C ASN A 94 6.79 1.21 6.20
N GLY A 95 5.82 1.86 5.54
CA GLY A 95 5.25 3.15 5.93
C GLY A 95 6.22 4.34 5.96
N TYR A 96 7.34 4.28 5.25
CA TYR A 96 8.42 5.28 5.22
C TYR A 96 8.44 6.18 3.97
N ALA A 97 7.63 5.92 2.94
CA ALA A 97 7.44 6.79 1.78
C ALA A 97 6.48 7.95 2.10
N GLY A 98 6.39 8.32 3.37
CA GLY A 98 5.83 9.59 3.80
C GLY A 98 6.73 10.72 3.31
N VAL A 99 6.16 11.62 2.52
CA VAL A 99 6.82 12.84 2.05
C VAL A 99 7.40 13.56 3.26
N THR A 100 8.73 13.64 3.36
CA THR A 100 9.33 14.73 4.14
C THR A 100 9.22 15.95 3.22
N GLU A 101 8.13 16.70 3.36
CA GLU A 101 8.13 18.07 2.86
C GLU A 101 9.28 18.80 3.55
N ALA A 102 10.21 19.34 2.75
CA ALA A 102 11.24 20.27 3.20
C ALA A 102 10.70 21.70 3.18
#